data_AF-A0A1G5PZP8-F1
#
_entry.id   AF-A0A1G5PZP8-F1
#
_cell.length_a   1.000
_cell.length_b   1.000
_cell.length_c   1.000
_cell.angle_alpha   90.00
_cell.angle_beta   90.00
_cell.angle_gamma   90.00
#
_symmetry.space_group_name_H-M   'P 1'
#
loop_
_entity.id
_entity.type
_entity.pdbx_description
1 polymer ?
#
loop_
_entity_poly.entity_id
_entity_poly.type
_entity_poly.pdbx_seq_one_letter_code
_entity_poly.pdbx_strand_id
1 'polypeptide(L)'
;MASTEYRAGETTYGPLQLKSIWINHGLRDFELVVIIQASGCELIAERLIQGESVSGTDEPPLEVANYIAKQKGYLPLFDLSGQEPDLAGGAEAGLRDFFSSDEWNSRDPRKTRRI
;
A
#
# COMPACT_ATOMS: atom_id res chain seq x y z
N MET A 1 2.33 -17.62 -42.45
CA MET A 1 1.71 -17.26 -41.16
C MET A 1 2.76 -17.50 -40.08
N ALA A 2 3.45 -16.44 -39.64
CA ALA A 2 4.46 -16.53 -38.61
C ALA A 2 3.85 -15.95 -37.33
N SER A 3 3.56 -16.82 -36.36
CA SER A 3 3.15 -16.43 -35.02
C SER A 3 4.30 -15.69 -34.36
N THR A 4 4.16 -14.39 -34.19
CA THR A 4 5.12 -13.58 -33.45
C THR A 4 4.81 -13.78 -31.97
N GLU A 5 5.51 -14.73 -31.33
CA GLU A 5 5.56 -14.80 -29.87
C GLU A 5 6.20 -13.51 -29.36
N TYR A 6 5.37 -12.61 -28.83
CA TYR A 6 5.83 -11.41 -28.14
C TYR A 6 6.46 -11.86 -26.81
N ARG A 7 7.74 -12.22 -26.83
CA ARG A 7 8.52 -12.44 -25.60
C ARG A 7 8.70 -11.09 -24.91
N ALA A 8 8.18 -10.99 -23.70
CA ALA A 8 8.38 -9.88 -22.77
C ALA A 8 9.83 -9.80 -22.27
N GLY A 9 10.80 -9.72 -23.19
CA GLY A 9 12.24 -9.74 -22.91
C GLY A 9 13.01 -8.51 -23.39
N GLU A 10 12.38 -7.55 -24.10
CA GLU A 10 13.11 -6.47 -24.78
C GLU A 10 13.12 -5.11 -24.06
N THR A 11 12.65 -4.99 -22.81
CA THR A 11 12.61 -3.68 -22.11
C THR A 11 13.15 -3.67 -20.68
N THR A 12 14.14 -4.50 -20.37
CA THR A 12 14.68 -4.59 -18.99
C THR A 12 16.12 -4.11 -18.89
N TYR A 13 16.37 -2.81 -19.09
CA TYR A 13 17.61 -2.17 -18.64
C TYR A 13 17.32 -0.82 -17.95
N GLY A 14 17.13 -0.93 -16.64
CA GLY A 14 17.06 0.15 -15.66
C GLY A 14 16.91 -0.49 -14.27
N PRO A 15 17.35 0.14 -13.16
CA PRO A 15 17.02 -0.37 -11.84
C PRO A 15 15.50 -0.53 -11.76
N LEU A 16 15.01 -1.67 -11.25
CA LEU A 16 13.57 -1.92 -11.09
C LEU A 16 12.96 -0.73 -10.35
N GLN A 17 12.33 0.19 -11.10
CA GLN A 17 11.74 1.37 -10.52
C GLN A 17 10.47 0.93 -9.80
N LEU A 18 10.42 1.19 -8.50
CA LEU A 18 9.23 0.96 -7.72
C LEU A 18 8.08 1.77 -8.33
N LYS A 19 6.96 1.11 -8.54
CA LYS A 19 5.74 1.71 -9.07
C LYS A 19 5.04 2.46 -7.95
N SER A 20 4.35 3.54 -8.29
CA SER A 20 3.42 4.16 -7.36
C SER A 20 2.14 3.32 -7.32
N ILE A 21 1.77 2.81 -6.15
CA ILE A 21 0.47 2.17 -5.91
C ILE A 21 -0.68 3.20 -5.94
N TRP A 22 -0.36 4.49 -5.93
CA TRP A 22 -1.32 5.59 -6.00
C TRP A 22 -1.82 5.89 -7.42
N ILE A 23 -1.14 5.34 -8.43
CA ILE A 23 -1.62 5.42 -9.81
C ILE A 23 -2.74 4.41 -9.96
N ASN A 24 -3.89 4.85 -10.48
CA ASN A 24 -5.03 3.95 -10.67
C ASN A 24 -4.67 2.80 -11.64
N HIS A 25 -4.76 1.57 -11.16
CA HIS A 25 -4.64 0.35 -11.94
C HIS A 25 -5.66 -0.69 -11.44
N GLY A 26 -6.01 -1.67 -12.29
CA GLY A 26 -7.15 -2.56 -12.04
C GLY A 26 -7.07 -3.47 -10.80
N LEU A 27 -5.92 -3.53 -10.12
CA LEU A 27 -5.71 -4.33 -8.90
C LEU A 27 -5.28 -3.48 -7.69
N ARG A 28 -5.29 -2.15 -7.82
CA ARG A 28 -4.79 -1.23 -6.80
C ARG A 28 -5.44 -1.48 -5.44
N ASP A 29 -6.77 -1.49 -5.40
CA ASP A 29 -7.51 -1.60 -4.14
C ASP A 29 -7.31 -2.98 -3.51
N PHE A 30 -7.29 -4.05 -4.30
CA PHE A 30 -6.95 -5.38 -3.80
C PHE A 30 -5.54 -5.44 -3.19
N GLU A 31 -4.55 -4.81 -3.82
CA GLU A 31 -3.18 -4.82 -3.29
C GLU A 31 -3.03 -3.95 -2.05
N LEU A 32 -3.74 -2.83 -1.98
CA LEU A 32 -3.84 -2.02 -0.75
C LEU A 32 -4.52 -2.81 0.37
N VAL A 33 -5.60 -3.55 0.09
CA VAL A 33 -6.22 -4.48 1.06
C VAL A 33 -5.17 -5.45 1.60
N VAL A 34 -4.44 -6.13 0.73
CA VAL A 34 -3.45 -7.14 1.15
C VAL A 34 -2.35 -6.51 2.01
N ILE A 35 -1.81 -5.37 1.59
CA ILE A 35 -0.72 -4.72 2.33
C ILE A 35 -1.20 -4.29 3.72
N ILE A 36 -2.32 -3.58 3.79
CA ILE A 36 -2.88 -3.03 5.02
C ILE A 36 -3.33 -4.14 6.01
N GLN A 37 -3.92 -5.23 5.50
CA GLN A 37 -4.33 -6.38 6.34
C GLN A 37 -3.16 -7.17 6.90
N ALA A 38 -2.18 -7.45 6.05
CA ALA A 38 -1.05 -8.29 6.42
C ALA A 38 -0.15 -7.56 7.44
N SER A 39 -0.04 -6.24 7.33
CA SER A 39 0.64 -5.41 8.31
C SER A 39 -0.17 -5.20 9.60
N GLY A 40 -1.50 -5.24 9.54
CA GLY A 40 -2.36 -4.94 10.67
C GLY A 40 -2.35 -3.45 11.05
N CYS A 41 -2.13 -2.57 10.07
CA CYS A 41 -2.03 -1.12 10.31
C CYS A 41 -3.32 -0.36 9.98
N GLU A 42 -4.48 -1.05 9.85
CA GLU A 42 -5.77 -0.44 9.47
C GLU A 42 -6.09 0.83 10.26
N LEU A 43 -6.16 0.70 11.58
CA LEU A 43 -6.53 1.78 12.48
C LEU A 43 -5.46 2.89 12.50
N ILE A 44 -4.19 2.53 12.33
CA ILE A 44 -3.08 3.49 12.33
C ILE A 44 -3.13 4.34 11.05
N ALA A 45 -3.36 3.70 9.90
CA ALA A 45 -3.53 4.37 8.62
C ALA A 45 -4.76 5.29 8.61
N GLU A 46 -5.89 4.86 9.18
CA GLU A 46 -7.08 5.72 9.34
C GLU A 46 -6.79 6.95 10.20
N ARG A 47 -6.08 6.78 11.32
CA ARG A 47 -5.67 7.89 12.20
C ARG A 47 -4.74 8.87 11.49
N LEU A 48 -3.75 8.38 10.75
CA LEU A 48 -2.87 9.21 9.93
C LEU A 48 -3.63 10.02 8.88
N ILE A 49 -4.61 9.42 8.20
CA ILE A 49 -5.47 10.11 7.24
C ILE A 49 -6.32 11.21 7.91
N GLN A 50 -6.68 11.03 9.18
CA GLN A 50 -7.40 12.03 9.96
C GLN A 50 -6.48 13.13 10.52
N GLY A 51 -5.16 13.04 10.29
CA GLY A 51 -4.17 13.98 10.80
C GLY A 51 -3.86 13.80 12.29
N GLU A 52 -4.16 12.62 12.84
CA GLU A 52 -3.79 12.30 14.22
C GLU A 52 -2.32 11.89 14.29
N SER A 53 -1.65 12.28 15.38
CA SER A 53 -0.30 11.79 15.67
C SER A 53 -0.32 10.33 16.09
N VAL A 54 0.63 9.58 15.55
CA VAL A 54 0.88 8.18 15.88
C VAL A 54 2.25 8.07 16.55
N SER A 55 2.37 7.15 17.49
CA SER A 55 3.55 7.04 18.34
C SER A 55 4.50 5.94 17.86
N GLY A 56 5.69 5.83 18.46
CA GLY A 56 6.65 4.77 18.09
C GLY A 56 6.14 3.34 18.32
N THR A 57 5.05 3.11 19.06
CA THR A 57 4.42 1.77 19.12
C THR A 57 3.62 1.42 17.87
N ASP A 58 3.23 2.43 17.10
CA ASP A 58 2.46 2.31 15.86
C ASP A 58 3.39 2.14 14.64
N GLU A 59 4.69 2.38 14.80
CA GLU A 59 5.70 2.30 13.72
C GLU A 59 5.91 0.88 13.16
N PRO A 60 6.01 -0.20 13.95
CA PRO A 60 6.32 -1.52 13.40
C PRO A 60 5.28 -2.05 12.40
N PRO A 61 3.95 -1.90 12.61
CA PRO A 61 2.97 -2.21 11.57
C PRO A 61 3.17 -1.40 10.27
N LEU A 62 3.56 -0.12 10.36
CA LEU A 62 3.82 0.72 9.19
C LEU A 62 5.08 0.29 8.43
N GLU A 63 6.13 -0.12 9.15
CA GLU A 63 7.33 -0.72 8.55
C GLU A 63 7.00 -1.99 7.77
N VAL A 64 6.16 -2.86 8.34
CA VAL A 64 5.71 -4.09 7.67
C VAL A 64 4.92 -3.74 6.40
N ALA A 65 4.03 -2.75 6.45
CA ALA A 65 3.30 -2.31 5.27
C ALA A 65 4.26 -1.83 4.15
N ASN A 66 5.23 -0.99 4.50
CA ASN A 66 6.27 -0.53 3.57
C ASN A 66 7.13 -1.67 3.00
N TYR A 67 7.46 -2.66 3.84
CA TYR A 67 8.18 -3.84 3.40
C TYR A 67 7.39 -4.66 2.38
N ILE A 68 6.11 -4.93 2.64
CA ILE A 68 5.24 -5.69 1.72
C ILE A 68 5.05 -4.91 0.41
N ALA A 69 4.83 -3.59 0.48
CA ALA A 69 4.75 -2.73 -0.69
C ALA A 69 6.01 -2.86 -1.55
N LYS A 70 7.20 -2.77 -0.95
CA LYS A 70 8.48 -2.94 -1.65
C LYS A 70 8.64 -4.33 -2.26
N GLN A 71 8.27 -5.41 -1.57
CA GLN A 71 8.32 -6.78 -2.11
C GLN A 71 7.42 -6.95 -3.35
N LYS A 72 6.32 -6.21 -3.41
CA LYS A 72 5.42 -6.15 -4.56
C LYS A 72 5.87 -5.19 -5.66
N GLY A 73 6.98 -4.48 -5.46
CA GLY A 73 7.51 -3.50 -6.40
C GLY A 73 6.85 -2.12 -6.31
N TYR A 74 6.27 -1.77 -5.16
CA TYR A 74 5.65 -0.47 -4.90
C TYR A 74 6.52 0.46 -4.06
N LEU A 75 6.28 1.77 -4.22
CA LEU A 75 6.76 2.81 -3.32
C LEU A 75 6.18 2.63 -1.90
N PRO A 76 6.86 3.12 -0.86
CA PRO A 76 6.35 3.07 0.51
C PRO A 76 5.03 3.82 0.64
N LEU A 77 4.18 3.33 1.55
CA LEU A 77 2.89 3.91 1.88
C LEU A 77 3.02 5.01 2.94
N PHE A 78 3.99 4.85 3.84
CA PHE A 78 4.23 5.72 4.98
C PHE A 78 5.67 6.26 4.94
N ASP A 79 5.86 7.51 5.35
CA ASP A 79 7.17 8.08 5.62
C ASP A 79 7.53 7.84 7.08
N LEU A 80 8.61 7.09 7.29
CA LEU A 80 9.14 6.73 8.61
C LEU A 80 10.51 7.37 8.85
N SER A 81 10.93 8.33 8.02
CA SER A 81 12.24 8.98 8.14
C SER A 81 12.26 10.12 9.17
N GLY A 82 11.09 10.59 9.58
CA GLY A 82 10.90 11.68 10.54
C GLY A 82 10.88 11.21 12.00
N GLN A 83 10.59 12.17 12.90
CA GLN A 83 10.42 11.88 14.32
C GLN A 83 9.05 11.22 14.63
N GLU A 84 8.06 11.48 13.78
CA GLU A 84 6.74 10.85 13.84
C GLU A 84 6.44 10.22 12.48
N PRO A 85 5.81 9.03 12.44
CA PRO A 85 5.34 8.43 11.20
C PRO A 85 4.32 9.34 10.49
N ASP A 86 4.42 9.44 9.18
CA ASP A 86 3.52 10.22 8.34
C ASP A 86 3.13 9.43 7.08
N LEU A 87 2.20 9.96 6.29
CA LEU A 87 1.83 9.43 4.98
C LEU A 87 2.93 9.76 3.95
N ALA A 88 3.29 8.79 3.13
CA ALA A 88 4.23 9.04 2.03
C ALA A 88 3.64 10.03 1.01
N GLY A 89 4.49 10.73 0.27
CA GLY A 89 4.04 11.73 -0.71
C GLY A 89 3.02 11.18 -1.71
N GLY A 90 1.82 11.79 -1.76
CA GLY A 90 0.72 11.36 -2.62
C GLY A 90 -0.13 10.21 -2.09
N ALA A 91 0.18 9.68 -0.90
CA ALA A 91 -0.55 8.58 -0.27
C ALA A 91 -1.91 8.99 0.28
N GLU A 92 -2.06 10.23 0.75
CA GLU A 92 -3.29 10.65 1.43
C GLU A 92 -4.53 10.50 0.56
N ALA A 93 -4.54 11.08 -0.64
CA ALA A 93 -5.66 10.96 -1.56
C ALA A 93 -5.93 9.49 -1.95
N GLY A 94 -4.86 8.73 -2.20
CA GLY A 94 -4.94 7.33 -2.57
C GLY A 94 -5.51 6.44 -1.45
N LEU A 95 -5.15 6.71 -0.21
CA LEU A 95 -5.68 6.00 0.95
C LEU A 95 -7.12 6.43 1.25
N ARG A 96 -7.45 7.73 1.17
CA ARG A 96 -8.84 8.20 1.34
C ARG A 96 -9.80 7.54 0.35
N ASP A 97 -9.42 7.50 -0.92
CA ASP A 97 -10.18 6.81 -1.96
C ASP A 97 -10.32 5.31 -1.65
N PHE A 98 -9.22 4.69 -1.23
CA PHE A 98 -9.18 3.27 -0.89
C PHE A 98 -10.08 2.90 0.30
N PHE A 99 -10.00 3.64 1.42
CA PHE A 99 -10.86 3.41 2.59
C PHE A 99 -12.34 3.73 2.29
N SER A 100 -12.62 4.44 1.20
CA SER A 100 -13.97 4.70 0.70
C SER A 100 -14.42 3.70 -0.39
N SER A 101 -13.54 2.81 -0.85
CA SER A 101 -13.80 1.87 -1.94
C SER A 101 -14.75 0.75 -1.54
N ASP A 102 -15.47 0.17 -2.52
CA ASP A 102 -16.29 -1.02 -2.31
C ASP A 102 -15.44 -2.23 -1.86
N GLU A 103 -14.21 -2.33 -2.35
CA GLU A 103 -13.27 -3.40 -1.99
C GLU A 103 -12.95 -3.36 -0.48
N TRP A 104 -12.79 -2.16 0.09
CA TRP A 104 -12.62 -1.98 1.52
C TRP A 104 -13.92 -2.20 2.30
N ASN A 105 -15.01 -1.57 1.86
CA ASN A 105 -16.30 -1.58 2.58
C ASN A 105 -17.01 -2.95 2.54
N SER A 106 -16.72 -3.79 1.55
CA SER A 106 -17.24 -5.15 1.47
C SER A 106 -16.53 -6.12 2.42
N ARG A 107 -15.44 -5.71 3.08
CA ARG A 107 -14.79 -6.52 4.11
C ARG A 107 -15.67 -6.63 5.34
N ASP A 108 -15.78 -7.85 5.87
CA ASP A 108 -16.31 -8.08 7.22
C ASP A 108 -15.23 -7.72 8.25
N PRO A 109 -15.37 -6.62 9.03
CA PRO A 109 -14.37 -6.22 10.01
C PRO A 109 -14.15 -7.28 11.08
N ARG A 110 -15.14 -8.15 11.33
CA ARG A 110 -15.12 -9.19 12.37
C ARG A 110 -14.33 -10.45 11.97
N LYS A 111 -13.93 -10.57 10.69
CA LYS A 111 -13.11 -11.68 10.19
C LYS A 111 -11.62 -11.35 10.14
N THR A 112 -11.24 -10.08 10.18
CA THR A 112 -9.83 -9.68 10.25
C THR A 112 -9.38 -9.74 11.71
N ARG A 113 -8.57 -10.76 12.04
CA ARG A 113 -7.94 -11.02 13.34
C ARG A 113 -8.83 -10.79 14.57
N ARG A 114 -9.44 -11.89 15.05
CA ARG A 114 -9.70 -12.03 16.49
C ARG A 114 -8.34 -12.10 17.19
N ILE A 115 -8.06 -11.12 18.04
CA ILE A 115 -6.97 -11.15 19.02
C ILE A 115 -7.23 -12.32 19.98
#